data_AF-A0A2V8FB38-F1
#
_entry.id   AF-A0A2V8FB38-F1
#
_cell.length_a   1.000
_cell.length_b   1.000
_cell.length_c   1.000
_cell.angle_alpha   90.00
_cell.angle_beta   90.00
_cell.angle_gamma   90.00
#
_symmetry.space_group_name_H-M   'P 1'
#
loop_
_entity.id
_entity.type
_entity.pdbx_description
1 polymer ?
#
loop_
_entity_poly.entity_id
_entity_poly.type
_entity_poly.pdbx_seq_one_letter_code
_entity_poly.pdbx_strand_id
1 'polypeptide(L)'
;MKSVSYGCVVAAVACVFGTPLQAQESTSAALAKELVAALDSSKIDTIAAKDPASPGTYVAALYIPGVELLVVAGDLSGASVAGTKVFVEDLGANGLSARRSENQPFDSFESSGKRTAFDGDWDKQKLSREDYQRIFSAAEARYTQMLTVLIEQIKKGR
;
A
#
# COMPACT_ATOMS: atom_id res chain seq x y z
N MET A 1 7.25 -45.86 43.99
CA MET A 1 6.37 -44.75 44.43
C MET A 1 7.12 -43.44 44.15
N LYS A 2 6.99 -42.94 42.92
CA LYS A 2 6.31 -41.68 42.54
C LYS A 2 7.05 -40.37 42.96
N SER A 3 8.01 -39.99 42.12
CA SER A 3 8.22 -38.67 41.49
C SER A 3 7.82 -37.38 42.22
N VAL A 4 8.79 -36.49 42.44
CA VAL A 4 8.58 -35.03 42.45
C VAL A 4 9.62 -34.40 41.52
N SER A 5 9.11 -33.76 40.48
CA SER A 5 9.83 -33.07 39.40
C SER A 5 9.93 -31.60 39.77
N TYR A 6 11.14 -31.03 39.84
CA TYR A 6 11.34 -29.58 39.93
C TYR A 6 11.83 -29.09 38.57
N GLY A 7 10.92 -28.41 37.89
CA GLY A 7 11.03 -27.99 36.51
C GLY A 7 12.02 -26.85 36.28
N CYS A 8 12.50 -26.86 35.04
CA CYS A 8 13.14 -25.80 34.28
C CYS A 8 12.97 -24.37 34.83
N VAL A 9 14.09 -23.76 35.20
CA VAL A 9 14.28 -22.31 35.02
C VAL A 9 15.52 -22.13 34.16
N VAL A 10 15.35 -22.29 32.84
CA VAL A 10 16.32 -21.82 31.86
C VAL A 10 16.08 -20.31 31.73
N ALA A 11 16.97 -19.52 32.32
CA ALA A 11 17.02 -18.09 32.10
C ALA A 11 17.50 -17.83 30.66
N ALA A 12 16.56 -17.78 29.73
CA ALA A 12 16.81 -17.30 28.39
C ALA A 12 16.92 -15.77 28.45
N VAL A 13 18.16 -15.28 28.52
CA VAL A 13 18.48 -13.89 28.16
C VAL A 13 18.03 -13.71 26.72
N ALA A 14 16.89 -13.04 26.54
CA ALA A 14 16.39 -12.66 25.25
C ALA A 14 17.39 -11.67 24.63
N CYS A 15 18.26 -12.18 23.77
CA CYS A 15 19.03 -11.38 22.83
C CYS A 15 18.03 -10.48 22.10
N VAL A 16 18.13 -9.16 22.35
CA VAL A 16 17.52 -8.14 21.52
C VAL A 16 18.27 -8.16 20.19
N PHE A 17 17.92 -9.12 19.34
CA PHE A 17 18.25 -9.03 17.93
C PHE A 17 17.44 -7.83 17.42
N GLY A 18 18.11 -6.69 17.25
CA GLY A 18 17.62 -5.66 16.36
C GLY A 18 17.35 -6.34 15.04
N THR A 19 16.08 -6.42 14.65
CA THR A 19 15.73 -6.87 13.31
C THR A 19 16.49 -5.96 12.36
N PRO A 20 17.35 -6.49 11.46
CA PRO A 20 17.75 -5.68 10.33
C PRO A 20 16.44 -5.27 9.68
N LEU A 21 16.33 -3.98 9.35
CA LEU A 21 15.22 -3.42 8.61
C LEU A 21 15.14 -4.15 7.27
N GLN A 22 14.54 -5.34 7.25
CA GLN A 22 14.17 -6.04 6.04
C GLN A 22 13.36 -5.03 5.26
N ALA A 23 13.76 -4.80 4.01
CA ALA A 23 12.96 -4.06 3.06
C ALA A 23 11.53 -4.57 3.22
N GLN A 24 10.66 -3.72 3.76
CA GLN A 24 9.27 -4.07 4.04
C GLN A 24 8.71 -4.53 2.70
N GLU A 25 8.46 -5.84 2.59
CA GLU A 25 8.05 -6.45 1.34
C GLU A 25 6.69 -5.87 0.95
N SER A 26 6.55 -5.47 -0.30
CA SER A 26 5.32 -4.88 -0.81
C SER A 26 4.21 -5.92 -0.77
N THR A 27 3.21 -5.67 0.07
CA THR A 27 1.96 -6.43 0.16
C THR A 27 1.03 -6.13 -1.01
N SER A 28 1.16 -4.94 -1.62
CA SER A 28 0.35 -4.54 -2.78
C SER A 28 0.85 -5.11 -4.12
N ALA A 29 2.11 -5.56 -4.21
CA ALA A 29 2.74 -5.96 -5.47
C ALA A 29 2.00 -7.06 -6.26
N ALA A 30 1.49 -8.09 -5.58
CA ALA A 30 0.75 -9.16 -6.25
C ALA A 30 -0.57 -8.65 -6.84
N LEU A 31 -1.30 -7.81 -6.09
CA LEU A 31 -2.57 -7.24 -6.52
C LEU A 31 -2.39 -6.20 -7.63
N ALA A 32 -1.33 -5.37 -7.56
CA ALA A 32 -1.05 -4.38 -8.59
C ALA A 32 -0.84 -5.06 -9.95
N LYS A 33 -0.03 -6.13 -9.98
CA LYS A 33 0.19 -6.96 -11.17
C LYS A 33 -1.08 -7.68 -11.64
N GLU A 34 -1.91 -8.18 -10.72
CA GLU A 34 -3.19 -8.80 -11.08
C GLU A 34 -4.13 -7.78 -11.73
N LEU A 35 -4.24 -6.57 -11.16
CA LEU A 35 -5.07 -5.50 -11.71
C LEU A 35 -4.58 -5.10 -13.11
N VAL A 36 -3.28 -4.87 -13.28
CA VAL A 36 -2.66 -4.55 -14.58
C VAL A 36 -2.98 -5.63 -15.62
N ALA A 37 -2.74 -6.90 -15.28
CA ALA A 37 -3.03 -8.02 -16.18
C ALA A 37 -4.53 -8.08 -16.54
N ALA A 38 -5.41 -7.78 -15.59
CA ALA A 38 -6.85 -7.76 -15.82
C ALA A 38 -7.28 -6.59 -16.73
N LEU A 39 -6.69 -5.41 -16.54
CA LEU A 39 -6.90 -4.21 -17.38
C LEU A 39 -6.41 -4.47 -18.81
N ASP A 40 -5.20 -5.00 -18.97
CA ASP A 40 -4.63 -5.38 -20.26
C ASP A 40 -5.50 -6.43 -20.98
N SER A 41 -5.95 -7.46 -20.27
CA SER A 41 -6.82 -8.50 -20.84
C SER A 41 -8.17 -7.97 -21.31
N SER A 42 -8.65 -6.91 -20.65
CA SER A 42 -9.93 -6.26 -20.94
C SER A 42 -9.79 -5.08 -21.92
N LYS A 43 -8.54 -4.72 -22.30
CA LYS A 43 -8.21 -3.58 -23.17
C LYS A 43 -8.79 -2.25 -22.68
N ILE A 44 -8.79 -2.06 -21.36
CA ILE A 44 -9.20 -0.82 -20.72
C ILE A 44 -8.03 -0.24 -19.94
N ASP A 45 -7.92 1.07 -19.93
CA ASP A 45 -6.91 1.83 -19.18
C ASP A 45 -7.48 2.41 -17.89
N THR A 46 -8.80 2.53 -17.78
CA THR A 46 -9.48 3.21 -16.67
C THR A 46 -10.56 2.33 -16.08
N ILE A 47 -10.66 2.33 -14.75
CA ILE A 47 -11.74 1.67 -14.04
C ILE A 47 -12.12 2.46 -12.78
N ALA A 48 -13.41 2.45 -12.45
CA ALA A 48 -13.91 2.95 -11.18
C ALA A 48 -14.89 1.97 -10.55
N ALA A 49 -14.88 1.93 -9.22
CA ALA A 49 -15.68 1.04 -8.41
C ALA A 49 -16.12 1.75 -7.12
N LYS A 50 -17.29 1.38 -6.63
CA LYS A 50 -17.76 1.81 -5.32
C LYS A 50 -17.10 0.96 -4.25
N ASP A 51 -16.55 1.58 -3.20
CA ASP A 51 -15.97 0.84 -2.08
C ASP A 51 -17.09 0.14 -1.28
N PRO A 52 -17.13 -1.20 -1.21
CA PRO A 52 -18.14 -1.91 -0.44
C PRO A 52 -18.01 -1.66 1.07
N ALA A 53 -16.82 -1.33 1.56
CA ALA A 53 -16.61 -1.01 2.98
C ALA A 53 -17.14 0.38 3.36
N SER A 54 -17.34 1.27 2.39
CA SER A 54 -17.77 2.64 2.61
C SER A 54 -18.62 3.12 1.44
N PRO A 55 -19.97 3.05 1.53
CA PRO A 55 -20.86 3.34 0.41
C PRO A 55 -20.85 4.80 -0.10
N GLY A 56 -20.16 5.73 0.55
CA GLY A 56 -19.90 7.08 0.04
C GLY A 56 -18.59 7.20 -0.76
N THR A 57 -17.70 6.23 -0.60
CA THR A 57 -16.35 6.22 -1.16
C THR A 57 -16.31 5.51 -2.50
N TYR A 58 -15.62 6.13 -3.44
CA TYR A 58 -15.35 5.58 -4.75
C TYR A 58 -13.85 5.46 -4.93
N VAL A 59 -13.44 4.35 -5.54
CA VAL A 59 -12.06 4.05 -5.91
C VAL A 59 -12.00 4.06 -7.43
N ALA A 60 -11.00 4.73 -7.99
CA ALA A 60 -10.74 4.72 -9.42
C ALA A 60 -9.25 4.53 -9.69
N ALA A 61 -8.94 3.84 -10.79
CA ALA A 61 -7.60 3.68 -11.28
C ALA A 61 -7.50 4.11 -12.74
N LEU A 62 -6.37 4.74 -13.07
CA LEU A 62 -5.89 4.98 -14.42
C LEU A 62 -4.55 4.27 -14.58
N TYR A 63 -4.48 3.35 -15.52
CA TYR A 63 -3.30 2.60 -15.87
C TYR A 63 -2.69 3.17 -17.15
N ILE A 64 -1.40 3.49 -17.08
CA ILE A 64 -0.60 3.90 -18.23
C ILE A 64 0.35 2.73 -18.56
N PRO A 65 0.11 2.00 -19.66
CA PRO A 65 0.82 0.76 -19.95
C PRO A 65 2.35 0.90 -19.91
N GLY A 66 2.98 0.09 -19.07
CA GLY A 66 4.43 0.04 -18.89
C GLY A 66 5.05 1.25 -18.17
N VAL A 67 4.24 2.17 -17.64
CA VAL A 67 4.73 3.39 -16.98
C VAL A 67 4.28 3.46 -15.53
N GLU A 68 2.97 3.48 -15.26
CA GLU A 68 2.47 3.71 -13.91
C GLU A 68 1.00 3.29 -13.73
N LEU A 69 0.62 3.16 -12.47
CA LEU A 69 -0.75 2.96 -12.03
C LEU A 69 -1.12 4.07 -11.04
N LEU A 70 -2.07 4.91 -11.45
CA LEU A 70 -2.60 6.00 -10.65
C LEU A 70 -3.90 5.57 -10.01
N VAL A 71 -3.97 5.56 -8.68
CA VAL A 71 -5.17 5.13 -7.95
C VAL A 71 -5.63 6.20 -6.99
N VAL A 72 -6.90 6.57 -7.11
CA VAL A 72 -7.55 7.57 -6.26
C VAL A 72 -8.71 6.93 -5.52
N ALA A 73 -8.86 7.27 -4.24
CA ALA A 73 -10.09 7.05 -3.50
C ALA A 73 -10.60 8.37 -2.92
N GLY A 74 -11.92 8.52 -2.88
CA GLY A 74 -12.55 9.70 -2.30
C GLY A 74 -14.01 9.47 -1.94
N ASP A 75 -14.44 10.04 -0.82
CA ASP A 75 -15.85 10.15 -0.48
C ASP A 75 -16.50 11.26 -1.33
N LEU A 76 -17.49 10.88 -2.15
CA LEU A 76 -18.22 11.83 -3.00
C LEU A 76 -19.18 12.71 -2.19
N SER A 77 -19.67 12.22 -1.05
CA SER A 77 -20.56 12.98 -0.15
C SER A 77 -19.78 14.08 0.59
N GLY A 78 -18.48 13.87 0.76
CA GLY A 78 -17.53 14.79 1.39
C GLY A 78 -16.49 15.34 0.42
N ALA A 79 -16.77 15.42 -0.89
CA ALA A 79 -15.79 15.74 -1.94
C ALA A 79 -15.05 17.09 -1.78
N SER A 80 -15.50 17.93 -0.85
CA SER A 80 -14.87 19.22 -0.49
C SER A 80 -14.09 19.19 0.84
N VAL A 81 -14.05 18.06 1.56
CA VAL A 81 -13.35 17.94 2.84
C VAL A 81 -11.92 17.44 2.61
N ALA A 82 -10.94 18.33 2.80
CA ALA A 82 -9.54 17.94 2.86
C ALA A 82 -9.37 16.84 3.94
N GLY A 83 -8.88 15.66 3.57
CA GLY A 83 -8.92 14.47 4.44
C GLY A 83 -9.49 13.24 3.78
N THR A 84 -10.50 13.40 2.92
CA THR A 84 -11.28 12.27 2.39
C THR A 84 -10.70 11.67 1.11
N LYS A 85 -9.76 12.38 0.47
CA LYS A 85 -9.04 11.91 -0.72
C LYS A 85 -7.76 11.16 -0.34
N VAL A 86 -7.59 10.00 -0.96
CA VAL A 86 -6.34 9.25 -1.01
C VAL A 86 -5.90 9.20 -2.48
N PHE A 87 -4.63 9.46 -2.74
CA PHE A 87 -4.05 9.33 -4.08
C PHE A 87 -2.74 8.55 -4.00
N VAL A 88 -2.56 7.62 -4.92
CA VAL A 88 -1.43 6.71 -5.00
C VAL A 88 -0.86 6.76 -6.40
N GLU A 89 0.43 7.02 -6.51
CA GLU A 89 1.22 6.95 -7.73
C GLU A 89 2.17 5.74 -7.57
N ASP A 90 1.82 4.62 -8.22
CA ASP A 90 2.62 3.39 -8.28
C ASP A 90 3.38 3.38 -9.61
N LEU A 91 4.65 3.79 -9.56
CA LEU A 91 5.48 3.94 -10.75
C LEU A 91 6.10 2.58 -11.10
N GLY A 92 5.77 2.10 -12.30
CA GLY A 92 6.04 0.73 -12.72
C GLY A 92 4.87 -0.24 -12.52
N ALA A 93 3.77 0.20 -11.90
CA ALA A 93 2.55 -0.58 -11.68
C ALA A 93 2.83 -1.95 -11.04
N ASN A 94 3.77 -1.97 -10.08
CA ASN A 94 4.36 -3.18 -9.52
C ASN A 94 4.18 -3.29 -8.00
N GLY A 95 3.40 -2.40 -7.40
CA GLY A 95 3.20 -2.30 -5.95
C GLY A 95 4.12 -1.28 -5.31
N LEU A 96 3.73 -0.75 -4.15
CA LEU A 96 4.51 0.31 -3.50
C LEU A 96 5.82 -0.24 -2.93
N SER A 97 6.88 0.55 -3.10
CA SER A 97 8.17 0.34 -2.47
C SER A 97 8.50 1.49 -1.52
N ALA A 98 8.90 1.18 -0.29
CA ALA A 98 9.27 2.19 0.71
C ALA A 98 10.55 2.97 0.37
N ARG A 99 11.30 2.52 -0.64
CA ARG A 99 12.53 3.15 -1.13
C ARG A 99 12.60 2.99 -2.63
N ARG A 100 13.14 4.00 -3.31
CA ARG A 100 13.46 3.86 -4.73
C ARG A 100 14.60 2.86 -4.93
N SER A 101 14.49 2.07 -6.00
CA SER A 101 15.65 1.37 -6.56
C SER A 101 16.53 2.35 -7.35
N GLU A 102 17.81 2.04 -7.50
CA GLU A 102 18.72 2.85 -8.30
C GLU A 102 18.19 3.01 -9.75
N ASN A 103 18.19 4.25 -10.26
CA ASN A 103 17.63 4.64 -11.57
C ASN A 103 16.14 4.32 -11.80
N GLN A 104 15.37 4.05 -10.75
CA GLN A 104 13.92 3.93 -10.85
C GLN A 104 13.19 5.14 -10.27
N PRO A 105 12.05 5.52 -10.86
CA PRO A 105 11.18 6.53 -10.26
C PRO A 105 10.59 5.99 -8.93
N PHE A 106 10.13 6.89 -8.06
CA PHE A 106 9.65 6.54 -6.71
C PHE A 106 8.14 6.65 -6.62
N ASP A 107 7.54 5.73 -5.87
CA ASP A 107 6.11 5.79 -5.60
C ASP A 107 5.76 6.96 -4.70
N SER A 108 4.50 7.38 -4.71
CA SER A 108 4.05 8.36 -3.72
C SER A 108 2.62 8.15 -3.27
N PHE A 109 2.37 8.60 -2.04
CA PHE A 109 1.09 8.48 -1.38
C PHE A 109 0.66 9.83 -0.82
N GLU A 110 -0.52 10.28 -1.21
CA GLU A 110 -1.17 11.44 -0.64
C GLU A 110 -2.39 11.01 0.16
N SER A 111 -2.45 11.48 1.40
CA SER A 111 -3.63 11.37 2.24
C SER A 111 -3.76 12.63 3.07
N SER A 112 -4.99 13.09 3.26
CA SER A 112 -5.26 14.30 4.04
C SER A 112 -4.52 15.56 3.56
N GLY A 113 -4.33 15.68 2.24
CA GLY A 113 -3.64 16.81 1.61
C GLY A 113 -2.13 16.83 1.85
N LYS A 114 -1.55 15.76 2.42
CA LYS A 114 -0.11 15.59 2.56
C LYS A 114 0.37 14.47 1.66
N ARG A 115 1.21 14.83 0.68
CA ARG A 115 1.93 13.88 -0.17
C ARG A 115 3.24 13.46 0.50
N THR A 116 3.52 12.17 0.49
CA THR A 116 4.78 11.56 0.92
C THR A 116 5.36 10.79 -0.26
N ALA A 117 6.60 11.11 -0.62
CA ALA A 117 7.34 10.37 -1.64
C ALA A 117 8.02 9.16 -0.99
N PHE A 118 7.99 8.00 -1.63
CA PHE A 118 8.65 6.81 -1.14
C PHE A 118 10.08 6.63 -1.72
N ASP A 119 10.84 7.72 -1.71
CA ASP A 119 12.23 7.77 -2.21
C ASP A 119 13.27 7.28 -1.20
N GLY A 120 12.88 7.06 0.06
CA GLY A 120 13.77 6.69 1.16
C GLY A 120 14.44 7.87 1.87
N ASP A 121 14.20 9.11 1.43
CA ASP A 121 14.78 10.34 1.97
C ASP A 121 13.80 11.03 2.96
N TRP A 122 13.36 10.30 3.99
CA TRP A 122 12.39 10.80 4.99
C TRP A 122 12.81 12.13 5.64
N ASP A 123 14.12 12.33 5.83
CA ASP A 123 14.68 13.55 6.44
C ASP A 123 14.43 14.80 5.58
N LYS A 124 14.57 14.68 4.25
CA LYS A 124 14.25 15.77 3.31
C LYS A 124 12.76 16.13 3.33
N GLN A 125 11.92 15.17 3.71
CA GLN A 125 10.48 15.32 3.84
C GLN A 125 10.06 15.79 5.25
N LYS A 126 11.03 16.09 6.14
CA LYS A 126 10.82 16.50 7.54
C LYS A 126 10.01 15.47 8.33
N LEU A 127 10.25 14.19 8.06
CA LEU A 127 9.64 13.06 8.75
C LEU A 127 10.67 12.36 9.62
N SER A 128 10.23 11.85 10.77
CA SER A 128 11.00 10.81 11.46
C SER A 128 10.96 9.51 10.64
N ARG A 129 11.94 8.63 10.86
CA ARG A 129 11.94 7.29 10.22
C ARG A 129 10.68 6.52 10.60
N GLU A 130 10.27 6.63 11.86
CA GLU A 130 9.09 5.98 12.43
C GLU A 130 7.81 6.48 11.77
N ASP A 131 7.69 7.79 11.55
CA ASP A 131 6.52 8.37 10.85
C ASP A 131 6.49 7.95 9.39
N TYR A 132 7.64 7.93 8.71
CA TYR A 132 7.75 7.47 7.33
C TYR A 132 7.31 6.02 7.17
N GLN A 133 7.77 5.12 8.04
CA GLN A 133 7.36 3.71 8.05
C GLN A 133 5.86 3.53 8.34
N ARG A 134 5.33 4.36 9.25
CA ARG A 134 3.89 4.36 9.54
C ARG A 134 3.06 4.81 8.34
N ILE A 135 3.49 5.85 7.64
CA ILE A 135 2.84 6.34 6.43
C ILE A 135 2.90 5.27 5.34
N PHE A 136 4.07 4.66 5.11
CA PHE A 136 4.20 3.58 4.12
C PHE A 136 3.27 2.40 4.45
N SER A 137 3.23 1.96 5.71
CA SER A 137 2.34 0.86 6.12
C SER A 137 0.86 1.21 5.95
N ALA A 138 0.47 2.47 6.22
CA ALA A 138 -0.88 2.95 5.98
C ALA A 138 -1.21 3.02 4.48
N ALA A 139 -0.25 3.43 3.65
CA ALA A 139 -0.37 3.46 2.20
C ALA A 139 -0.57 2.05 1.64
N GLU A 140 0.25 1.09 2.06
CA GLU A 140 0.13 -0.33 1.67
C GLU A 140 -1.24 -0.92 2.00
N ALA A 141 -1.73 -0.70 3.23
CA ALA A 141 -3.04 -1.18 3.65
C ALA A 141 -4.17 -0.58 2.81
N ARG A 142 -4.11 0.74 2.55
CA ARG A 142 -5.12 1.42 1.73
C ARG A 142 -5.03 1.02 0.27
N TYR A 143 -3.84 0.92 -0.29
CA TYR A 143 -3.64 0.56 -1.67
C TYR A 143 -4.10 -0.87 -1.96
N THR A 144 -3.76 -1.83 -1.09
CA THR A 144 -4.27 -3.21 -1.14
C THR A 144 -5.80 -3.25 -1.14
N GLN A 145 -6.45 -2.47 -0.27
CA GLN A 145 -7.90 -2.37 -0.24
C GLN A 145 -8.45 -1.84 -1.58
N MET A 146 -7.88 -0.74 -2.09
CA MET A 146 -8.29 -0.14 -3.36
C MET A 146 -8.14 -1.10 -4.53
N LEU A 147 -6.99 -1.77 -4.66
CA LEU A 147 -6.73 -2.76 -5.70
C LEU A 147 -7.73 -3.91 -5.64
N THR A 148 -8.03 -4.42 -4.44
CA THR A 148 -9.03 -5.49 -4.25
C THR A 148 -10.40 -5.07 -4.80
N VAL A 149 -10.86 -3.87 -4.46
CA VAL A 149 -12.14 -3.33 -4.93
C VAL A 149 -12.18 -3.22 -6.47
N LEU A 150 -11.09 -2.76 -7.09
CA LEU A 150 -11.01 -2.61 -8.54
C LEU A 150 -10.93 -3.96 -9.26
N ILE A 151 -10.14 -4.89 -8.74
CA ILE A 151 -10.05 -6.26 -9.26
C ILE A 151 -11.42 -6.95 -9.23
N GLU A 152 -12.15 -6.83 -8.12
CA GLU A 152 -13.52 -7.34 -8.02
C GLU A 152 -14.45 -6.71 -9.04
N GLN A 153 -14.32 -5.40 -9.29
CA GLN A 153 -15.13 -4.71 -10.29
C GLN A 153 -14.85 -5.21 -11.71
N ILE A 154 -13.59 -5.42 -12.10
CA ILE A 154 -13.25 -6.03 -13.40
C ILE A 154 -13.82 -7.45 -13.49
N LYS A 155 -13.79 -8.21 -12.39
CA LYS A 155 -14.34 -9.58 -12.37
C LYS A 155 -15.87 -9.60 -12.51
N LYS A 156 -16.57 -8.60 -11.98
CA LYS A 156 -18.05 -8.47 -12.09
C LYS A 156 -18.51 -7.94 -13.45
N GLY A 157 -17.69 -7.10 -14.10
CA GLY A 157 -17.99 -6.54 -15.43
C GLY A 157 -17.67 -7.48 -16.60
N ARG A 158 -17.17 -8.69 -16.32
CA ARG A 158 -16.91 -9.75 -17.29
C ARG A 158 -18.07 -10.74 -17.39
#